data_AF-A0A819GK68-F1
#
_entry.id   AF-A0A819GK68-F1
#
_cell.length_a   1.000
_cell.length_b   1.000
_cell.length_c   1.000
_cell.angle_alpha   90.00
_cell.angle_beta   90.00
_cell.angle_gamma   90.00
#
_symmetry.space_group_name_H-M   'P 1'
#
loop_
_entity.id
_entity.type
_entity.pdbx_description
1 polymer ?
#
loop_
_entity_poly.entity_id
_entity_poly.type
_entity_poly.pdbx_seq_one_letter_code
_entity_poly.pdbx_strand_id
1 'polypeptide(L)'
;MKTVGIGECGVDETSKYPFELQLSVFRMQLKLAAELDIPLVLHCRGAHLFELMFHELELHLNSMHKIHWHCINQASDLNVITSFLKYFNNAYIGLNCSILSQEDIESNTLFHKWILSHEDITR
;
A
#
# COMPACT_ATOMS: atom_id res chain seq x y z
N MET A 1 8.55 13.73 -22.00
CA MET A 1 8.50 12.71 -20.92
C MET A 1 7.06 12.24 -20.80
N LYS A 2 6.83 10.93 -20.61
CA LYS A 2 5.50 10.36 -20.40
C LYS A 2 5.32 10.12 -18.90
N THR A 3 4.37 10.81 -18.28
CA THR A 3 3.95 10.51 -16.90
C THR A 3 3.15 9.20 -16.92
N VAL A 4 3.46 8.29 -15.99
CA VAL A 4 2.88 6.93 -15.95
C VAL A 4 2.15 6.61 -14.65
N GLY A 5 2.12 7.53 -13.68
CA GLY A 5 1.39 7.37 -12.43
C GLY A 5 1.60 8.54 -11.47
N ILE A 6 0.84 8.55 -10.37
CA ILE A 6 0.98 9.45 -9.22
C ILE A 6 1.64 8.68 -8.07
N GLY A 7 2.68 9.24 -7.48
CA GLY A 7 3.34 8.69 -6.29
C GLY A 7 4.82 9.06 -6.21
N GLU A 8 5.57 8.58 -5.22
CA GLU A 8 5.12 7.78 -4.08
C GLU A 8 4.22 8.60 -3.13
N CYS A 9 3.05 8.07 -2.74
CA CYS A 9 2.08 8.77 -1.89
C CYS A 9 1.47 7.86 -0.82
N GLY A 10 1.03 8.44 0.30
CA GLY A 10 0.40 7.70 1.39
C GLY A 10 0.71 8.32 2.75
N VAL A 11 0.86 7.48 3.78
CA VAL A 11 1.05 7.90 5.17
C VAL A 11 2.16 7.11 5.86
N ASP A 12 2.94 7.79 6.70
CA ASP A 12 4.13 7.22 7.35
C ASP A 12 4.29 7.76 8.78
N GLU A 13 4.21 6.88 9.78
CA GLU A 13 4.43 7.22 11.20
C GLU A 13 5.86 7.68 11.50
N THR A 14 6.84 7.32 10.65
CA THR A 14 8.24 7.74 10.80
C THR A 14 8.51 9.13 10.21
N SER A 15 7.54 9.70 9.49
CA SER A 15 7.64 11.03 8.91
C SER A 15 7.66 12.10 10.01
N LYS A 16 8.47 13.14 9.80
CA LYS A 16 8.53 14.32 10.68
C LYS A 16 7.29 15.21 10.62
N TYR A 17 6.40 14.97 9.65
CA TYR A 17 5.21 15.80 9.44
C TYR A 17 4.00 15.23 10.17
N PRO A 18 3.14 16.08 10.75
CA PRO A 18 1.93 15.62 11.42
C PRO A 18 1.04 14.80 10.51
N PHE A 19 0.41 13.77 11.07
CA PHE A 19 -0.49 12.86 10.35
C PHE A 19 -1.58 13.59 9.54
N GLU A 20 -2.24 14.60 10.12
CA GLU A 20 -3.27 15.39 9.43
C GLU A 20 -2.77 16.05 8.15
N LEU A 21 -1.52 16.53 8.15
CA LEU A 21 -0.92 17.12 6.97
C LEU A 21 -0.62 16.05 5.92
N GLN A 22 -0.07 14.90 6.33
CA GLN A 22 0.15 13.76 5.43
C GLN A 22 -1.15 13.31 4.77
N LEU A 23 -2.21 13.14 5.56
CA LEU A 23 -3.52 12.73 5.11
C LEU A 23 -4.13 13.75 4.12
N SER A 24 -3.99 15.04 4.39
CA SER A 24 -4.46 16.08 3.47
C SER A 24 -3.77 16.03 2.11
N VAL A 25 -2.46 15.77 2.08
CA VAL A 25 -1.67 15.64 0.84
C VAL A 25 -2.03 14.36 0.10
N PHE A 26 -2.14 13.25 0.83
CA PHE A 26 -2.52 11.97 0.27
C PHE A 26 -3.88 12.04 -0.43
N ARG A 27 -4.90 12.63 0.21
CA ARG A 27 -6.23 12.83 -0.39
C ARG A 27 -6.19 13.66 -1.68
N MET A 28 -5.33 14.68 -1.75
CA MET A 28 -5.16 15.46 -2.99
C MET A 28 -4.56 14.59 -4.11
N GLN A 29 -3.59 13.73 -3.79
CA GLN A 29 -2.98 12.81 -4.74
C GLN A 29 -3.96 11.75 -5.23
N LEU A 30 -4.82 11.21 -4.34
CA LEU A 30 -5.89 10.27 -4.71
C LEU A 30 -6.89 10.88 -5.69
N LYS A 31 -7.36 12.10 -5.41
CA LYS A 31 -8.26 12.82 -6.32
C LYS A 31 -7.61 13.05 -7.68
N LEU A 32 -6.34 13.47 -7.70
CA LEU A 32 -5.62 13.68 -8.95
C LEU A 32 -5.43 12.38 -9.75
N ALA A 33 -5.13 11.26 -9.08
CA ALA A 33 -5.03 9.96 -9.74
C ALA A 33 -6.36 9.53 -10.35
N ALA A 34 -7.47 9.72 -9.63
CA ALA A 34 -8.82 9.45 -10.12
C ALA A 34 -9.21 10.35 -11.32
N GLU A 35 -8.92 11.65 -11.25
CA GLU A 35 -9.22 12.61 -12.32
C GLU A 35 -8.46 12.33 -13.62
N LEU A 36 -7.20 11.88 -13.49
CA LEU A 36 -6.33 11.60 -14.63
C LEU A 36 -6.41 10.14 -15.12
N ASP A 37 -7.07 9.26 -14.38
CA ASP A 37 -7.13 7.81 -14.61
C ASP A 37 -5.74 7.17 -14.86
N ILE A 38 -4.76 7.57 -14.04
CA ILE A 38 -3.41 7.01 -14.08
C ILE A 38 -3.09 6.23 -12.81
N PRO A 39 -2.23 5.19 -12.89
CA PRO A 39 -1.90 4.35 -11.74
C PRO A 39 -1.36 5.11 -10.53
N LEU A 40 -1.62 4.58 -9.33
CA LEU A 40 -1.09 5.08 -8.06
C LEU A 40 0.10 4.23 -7.58
N VAL A 41 1.16 4.86 -7.09
CA VAL A 41 2.24 4.20 -6.33
C VAL A 41 2.10 4.56 -4.87
N LEU A 42 1.75 3.56 -4.05
CA LEU A 42 1.25 3.71 -2.69
C LEU A 42 2.28 3.26 -1.64
N HIS A 43 2.49 4.10 -0.63
CA HIS A 43 3.31 3.86 0.55
C HIS A 43 2.48 3.83 1.81
N CYS A 44 2.81 2.95 2.76
CA CYS A 44 2.24 3.01 4.10
C CYS A 44 3.21 2.42 5.12
N ARG A 45 3.42 3.15 6.22
CA ARG A 45 4.27 2.70 7.33
C ARG A 45 3.62 3.07 8.66
N GLY A 46 3.38 2.05 9.50
CA GLY A 46 2.77 2.22 10.82
C GLY A 46 1.55 1.32 10.99
N ALA A 47 1.54 0.47 12.02
CA ALA A 47 0.54 -0.57 12.20
C ALA A 47 -0.90 -0.02 12.23
N HIS A 48 -1.09 1.15 12.86
CA HIS A 48 -2.40 1.77 12.99
C HIS A 48 -2.85 2.55 11.74
N LEU A 49 -1.97 2.72 10.75
CA LEU A 49 -2.27 3.50 9.55
C LEU A 49 -2.79 2.65 8.39
N PHE A 50 -2.57 1.33 8.38
CA PHE A 50 -2.96 0.46 7.26
C PHE A 50 -4.47 0.50 6.98
N GLU A 51 -5.31 0.30 8.00
CA GLU A 51 -6.77 0.34 7.85
C GLU A 51 -7.27 1.71 7.41
N LEU A 52 -6.74 2.79 8.00
CA LEU A 52 -7.11 4.16 7.66
C LEU A 52 -6.74 4.46 6.21
N MET A 53 -5.51 4.15 5.80
CA MET A 53 -5.06 4.37 4.44
C MET A 53 -5.94 3.60 3.45
N PHE A 54 -6.27 2.34 3.74
CA PHE A 54 -7.15 1.55 2.88
C PHE A 54 -8.54 2.17 2.77
N HIS A 55 -9.11 2.66 3.88
CA HIS A 55 -10.39 3.37 3.88
C HIS A 55 -10.37 4.62 2.98
N GLU A 56 -9.29 5.40 3.00
CA GLU A 56 -9.14 6.57 2.13
C GLU A 56 -9.10 6.19 0.64
N LEU A 57 -8.50 5.05 0.29
CA LEU A 57 -8.53 4.54 -1.08
C LEU A 57 -9.96 4.20 -1.51
N GLU A 58 -10.73 3.52 -0.67
CA GLU A 58 -12.14 3.16 -0.95
C GLU A 58 -13.03 4.40 -1.12
N LEU A 59 -12.76 5.48 -0.37
CA LEU A 59 -13.51 6.72 -0.47
C LEU A 59 -13.23 7.52 -1.75
N HIS A 60 -11.99 7.43 -2.26
CA HIS A 60 -11.50 8.32 -3.32
C HIS A 60 -11.30 7.66 -4.67
N LEU A 61 -11.19 6.33 -4.72
CA LEU A 61 -10.91 5.57 -5.94
C LEU A 61 -12.03 4.56 -6.19
N ASN A 62 -12.25 4.26 -7.47
CA ASN A 62 -13.07 3.10 -7.84
C ASN A 62 -12.24 1.80 -7.70
N SER A 63 -12.90 0.67 -7.49
CA SER A 63 -12.24 -0.64 -7.27
C SER A 63 -11.41 -1.15 -8.46
N MET A 64 -11.52 -0.53 -9.65
CA MET A 64 -10.73 -0.85 -10.84
C MET A 64 -9.53 0.10 -11.03
N HIS A 65 -9.31 1.06 -10.13
CA HIS A 65 -8.16 1.95 -10.22
C HIS A 65 -6.86 1.16 -10.00
N LYS A 66 -5.88 1.35 -10.88
CA LYS A 66 -4.62 0.59 -10.83
C LYS A 66 -3.73 1.12 -9.71
N ILE A 67 -3.35 0.25 -8.78
CA ILE A 67 -2.53 0.64 -7.63
C ILE A 67 -1.34 -0.33 -7.51
N HIS A 68 -0.15 0.22 -7.30
CA HIS A 68 1.02 -0.53 -6.87
C HIS A 68 1.41 -0.11 -5.45
N TRP A 69 1.18 -0.97 -4.47
CA TRP A 69 1.60 -0.74 -3.09
C TRP A 69 3.01 -1.27 -2.87
N HIS A 70 4.00 -0.37 -2.86
CA HIS A 70 5.40 -0.78 -2.79
C HIS A 70 5.85 -1.08 -1.35
N CYS A 71 6.98 -1.78 -1.24
CA CYS A 71 7.70 -2.01 0.03
C CYS A 71 6.88 -2.72 1.12
N ILE A 72 6.08 -3.70 0.73
CA ILE A 72 5.43 -4.62 1.67
C ILE A 72 6.51 -5.48 2.34
N ASN A 73 6.45 -5.59 3.68
CA ASN A 73 7.40 -6.34 4.49
C ASN A 73 6.76 -6.89 5.77
N GLN A 74 7.57 -7.46 6.65
CA GLN A 74 7.12 -8.16 7.87
C GLN A 74 6.34 -7.25 8.83
N ALA A 75 6.58 -5.94 8.80
CA ALA A 75 5.85 -4.97 9.62
C ALA A 75 4.52 -4.52 9.00
N SER A 76 4.17 -5.03 7.82
CA SER A 76 2.91 -4.70 7.15
C SER A 76 1.74 -5.53 7.69
N ASP A 77 0.56 -4.93 7.76
CA ASP A 77 -0.66 -5.66 8.17
C ASP A 77 -1.17 -6.55 7.03
N LEU A 78 -0.94 -7.86 7.17
CA LEU A 78 -1.30 -8.85 6.14
C LEU A 78 -2.82 -9.02 5.97
N ASN A 79 -3.62 -8.74 7.00
CA ASN A 79 -5.09 -8.81 6.87
C ASN A 79 -5.60 -7.65 6.02
N VAL A 80 -5.06 -6.45 6.23
CA VAL A 80 -5.38 -5.27 5.41
C VAL A 80 -4.89 -5.48 3.98
N ILE A 81 -3.66 -5.96 3.77
CA ILE A 81 -3.14 -6.24 2.42
C ILE A 81 -4.02 -7.26 1.69
N THR A 82 -4.45 -8.33 2.37
CA THR A 82 -5.35 -9.33 1.79
C THR A 82 -6.69 -8.71 1.39
N SER A 83 -7.24 -7.82 2.23
CA SER A 83 -8.52 -7.15 1.96
C SER A 83 -8.39 -6.15 0.82
N PHE A 84 -7.28 -5.41 0.78
CA PHE A 84 -6.91 -4.52 -0.30
C PHE A 84 -6.83 -5.25 -1.65
N LEU A 85 -6.10 -6.36 -1.73
CA LEU A 85 -5.96 -7.15 -2.97
C LEU A 85 -7.28 -7.78 -3.44
N LYS A 86 -8.20 -8.09 -2.51
CA LYS A 86 -9.55 -8.55 -2.85
C LYS A 86 -10.43 -7.44 -3.40
N TYR A 87 -10.31 -6.23 -2.84
CA TYR A 87 -11.11 -5.08 -3.25
C TYR A 87 -10.62 -4.50 -4.58
N PHE A 88 -9.33 -4.21 -4.67
CA PHE A 88 -8.66 -3.75 -5.90
C PHE A 88 -8.04 -4.96 -6.62
N ASN A 89 -8.88 -5.72 -7.33
CA ASN A 89 -8.49 -7.00 -7.95
C ASN A 89 -7.44 -6.89 -9.07
N ASN A 90 -7.08 -5.68 -9.49
CA ASN A 90 -6.05 -5.37 -10.47
C ASN A 90 -4.88 -4.57 -9.87
N ALA A 91 -4.80 -4.50 -8.54
CA ALA A 91 -3.68 -3.93 -7.82
C ALA A 91 -2.55 -4.94 -7.63
N TYR A 92 -1.36 -4.41 -7.39
CA TYR A 92 -0.14 -5.19 -7.17
C TYR A 92 0.55 -4.72 -5.90
N ILE A 93 1.30 -5.62 -5.26
CA ILE A 93 2.19 -5.30 -4.15
C ILE A 93 3.66 -5.38 -4.61
N GLY A 94 4.52 -4.56 -4.02
CA GLY A 94 5.95 -4.54 -4.27
C GLY A 94 6.73 -5.15 -3.12
N LEU A 95 7.53 -6.16 -3.43
CA LEU A 95 8.47 -6.79 -2.50
C LEU A 95 9.90 -6.33 -2.85
N ASN A 96 10.67 -5.93 -1.84
CA ASN A 96 12.07 -5.56 -2.01
C ASN A 96 12.92 -6.18 -0.89
N CYS A 97 14.20 -5.83 -0.80
CA CYS A 97 15.10 -6.41 0.21
C CYS A 97 14.70 -6.12 1.67
N SER A 98 13.74 -5.23 1.94
CA SER A 98 13.20 -5.06 3.30
C SER A 98 12.50 -6.32 3.83
N ILE A 99 12.14 -7.28 2.97
CA ILE A 99 11.65 -8.60 3.41
C ILE A 99 12.74 -9.45 4.09
N LEU A 100 14.02 -9.07 3.94
CA LEU A 100 15.16 -9.78 4.54
C LEU A 100 15.52 -9.25 5.93
N SER A 101 14.83 -8.22 6.43
CA SER A 101 15.09 -7.70 7.78
C SER A 101 14.90 -8.83 8.81
N GLN A 102 15.84 -8.95 9.75
CA GLN A 102 15.83 -10.01 10.77
C GLN A 102 15.01 -9.62 12.01
N GLU A 103 14.00 -8.77 11.85
CA GLU A 103 13.15 -8.39 12.97
C GLU A 103 12.06 -9.47 13.14
N ASP A 104 12.11 -10.15 14.28
CA ASP A 104 11.13 -11.15 14.73
C ASP A 104 10.96 -12.41 13.85
N ILE A 105 11.38 -13.56 14.39
CA ILE A 105 11.29 -14.87 13.73
C ILE A 105 9.83 -15.29 13.49
N GLU A 106 8.90 -14.91 14.37
CA GLU A 106 7.48 -15.25 14.23
C GLU A 106 6.82 -14.46 13.10
N SER A 107 7.01 -13.13 13.09
CA SER A 107 6.53 -12.25 12.01
C SER A 107 7.10 -12.67 10.64
N ASN A 108 8.38 -13.04 10.59
CA ASN A 108 9.00 -13.66 9.42
C ASN A 108 8.25 -14.92 8.96
N THR A 109 7.98 -15.84 9.88
CA THR A 109 7.29 -17.10 9.57
C THR A 109 5.87 -16.86 9.05
N LEU A 110 5.14 -15.91 9.65
CA LEU A 110 3.79 -15.55 9.23
C LEU A 110 3.78 -14.92 7.83
N PHE A 111 4.66 -13.96 7.59
CA PHE A 111 4.80 -13.30 6.29
C PHE A 111 5.15 -14.28 5.18
N HIS A 112 6.12 -15.17 5.41
CA HIS A 112 6.49 -16.21 4.46
C HIS A 112 5.33 -17.16 4.14
N LYS A 113 4.60 -17.62 5.16
CA LYS A 113 3.40 -18.46 4.96
C LYS A 113 2.33 -17.74 4.16
N TRP A 114 2.12 -16.45 4.44
CA TRP A 114 1.15 -15.62 3.74
C TRP A 114 1.51 -15.43 2.26
N ILE A 115 2.78 -15.17 1.92
CA ILE A 115 3.21 -15.09 0.51
C ILE A 115 2.94 -16.40 -0.21
N LEU A 116 3.32 -17.53 0.38
CA LEU A 116 3.14 -18.86 -0.24
C LEU A 116 1.67 -19.23 -0.41
N SER A 117 0.76 -18.72 0.43
CA SER A 117 -0.68 -18.93 0.24
C SER A 117 -1.30 -18.06 -0.84
N HIS A 118 -0.56 -17.09 -1.39
CA HIS A 118 -1.02 -16.10 -2.37
C HIS A 118 -0.14 -16.10 -3.64
N GLU A 119 0.42 -17.25 -4.04
CA GLU A 119 1.28 -17.38 -5.23
C GLU A 119 0.64 -16.81 -6.51
N ASP A 120 -0.70 -16.84 -6.63
CA ASP A 120 -1.44 -16.27 -7.77
C ASP A 120 -1.48 -14.73 -7.78
N ILE A 121 -1.17 -14.06 -6.67
CA ILE A 121 -1.17 -12.59 -6.55
C ILE A 121 0.23 -11.99 -6.81
N THR A 122 1.26 -12.84 -6.87
CA THR A 122 2.66 -12.43 -7.13
C THR A 122 3.06 -12.49 -8.62
N ARG A 123 2.09 -12.69 -9.54
CA ARG A 123 2.33 -12.82 -10.99
C ARG A 123 2.34 -11.49 -11.73
#